data_AF-A0A4Y2K3I4-F1
#
_entry.id   AF-A0A4Y2K3I4-F1
#
_cell.length_a   1.000
_cell.length_b   1.000
_cell.length_c   1.000
_cell.angle_alpha   90.00
_cell.angle_beta   90.00
_cell.angle_gamma   90.00
#
_symmetry.space_group_name_H-M   'P 1'
#
loop_
_entity.id
_entity.type
_entity.pdbx_description
1 polymer ?
#
loop_
_entity_poly.entity_id
_entity_poly.type
_entity_poly.pdbx_seq_one_letter_code
_entity_poly.pdbx_strand_id
1 'polypeptide(L)'
;MQLWFGGETKSVFRLESLGIYDSGVSDNREETELMMQRFEGGLELLKGRYFADLLWKSEFDTRLLGSSFTVALKRLESLIPKLEKNKWLHQCYDSVLNEQLALGIIEPCSLNDQNQNSYYMP
;
A
#
# COMPACT_ATOMS: atom_id res chain seq x y z
N MET A 1 26.16 34.25 8.25
CA MET A 1 25.06 33.65 7.46
C MET A 1 25.19 32.15 7.58
N GLN A 2 24.27 31.49 8.26
CA GLN A 2 24.27 30.03 8.41
C GLN A 2 22.85 29.57 8.06
N LEU A 3 22.72 28.91 6.91
CA LEU A 3 21.46 28.43 6.36
C LEU A 3 21.17 27.06 6.94
N TRP A 4 20.00 26.92 7.55
CA TRP A 4 19.46 25.66 8.06
C TRP A 4 18.87 24.87 6.89
N PHE A 5 19.38 23.66 6.64
CA PHE A 5 18.65 22.64 5.88
C PHE A 5 18.42 21.45 6.81
N GLY A 6 17.19 21.33 7.31
CA GLY A 6 16.79 20.22 8.16
C GLY A 6 15.37 20.39 8.67
N GLY A 7 14.36 20.18 7.82
CA GLY A 7 12.97 20.40 8.23
C GLY A 7 11.86 19.66 7.48
N GLU A 8 12.06 19.15 6.27
CA GLU A 8 10.89 18.84 5.42
C GLU A 8 10.46 17.38 5.29
N THR A 9 11.21 16.39 5.79
CA THR A 9 10.80 14.97 5.64
C THR A 9 10.01 14.41 6.82
N LYS A 10 10.02 15.05 7.99
CA LYS A 10 9.27 14.57 9.16
C LYS A 10 7.75 14.81 9.07
N SER A 11 7.31 15.71 8.20
CA SER A 11 5.91 16.12 8.15
C SER A 11 5.01 15.13 7.42
N VAL A 12 5.52 14.41 6.43
CA VAL A 12 4.70 13.56 5.54
C VAL A 12 4.16 12.32 6.27
N PHE A 13 4.87 11.86 7.30
CA PHE A 13 4.50 10.68 8.08
C PHE A 13 3.82 11.01 9.42
N ARG A 14 3.44 12.27 9.65
CA ARG A 14 2.58 12.58 10.81
C ARG A 14 1.21 11.95 10.57
N LEU A 15 0.72 11.19 11.55
CA LEU A 15 -0.60 10.54 11.52
C LEU A 15 -1.72 11.53 11.15
N GLU A 16 -1.62 12.74 11.68
CA GLU A 16 -2.50 13.88 11.37
C GLU A 16 -2.52 14.23 9.86
N SER A 17 -1.36 14.15 9.20
CA SER A 17 -1.24 14.39 7.75
C SER A 17 -1.78 13.23 6.89
N LEU A 18 -1.93 12.04 7.48
CA LEU A 18 -2.59 10.88 6.88
C LEU A 18 -4.11 10.85 7.16
N GLY A 19 -4.65 11.88 7.81
CA GLY A 19 -6.07 11.93 8.21
C GLY A 19 -6.42 11.00 9.37
N ILE A 20 -5.41 10.43 10.03
CA ILE A 20 -5.56 9.65 11.24
C ILE A 20 -5.45 10.62 12.41
N TYR A 21 -6.59 11.11 12.85
CA TYR A 21 -6.69 11.88 14.08
C TYR A 21 -6.74 10.91 15.25
N ASP A 22 -6.16 11.29 16.38
CA ASP A 22 -6.44 10.64 17.66
C ASP A 22 -7.89 10.99 18.07
N SER A 23 -8.84 10.48 17.30
CA SER A 23 -10.26 10.64 17.55
C SER A 23 -10.67 9.62 18.60
N GLY A 24 -10.10 9.77 19.80
CA GLY A 24 -10.34 8.93 20.96
C GLY A 24 -10.42 7.46 20.58
N VAL A 25 -9.26 6.80 20.49
CA VAL A 25 -9.20 5.34 20.60
C VAL A 25 -10.23 4.96 21.66
N SER A 26 -11.27 4.23 21.24
CA SER A 26 -12.19 3.59 22.16
C SER A 26 -11.30 2.96 23.23
N ASP A 27 -11.39 3.44 24.47
CA ASP A 27 -10.59 3.02 25.63
C ASP A 27 -10.98 1.59 26.05
N ASN A 28 -11.18 0.73 25.07
CA ASN A 28 -11.42 -0.68 25.20
C ASN A 28 -10.07 -1.35 25.30
N ARG A 29 -9.42 -1.12 26.45
CA ARG A 29 -8.12 -1.68 26.80
C ARG A 29 -8.02 -3.19 26.53
N GLU A 30 -9.13 -3.92 26.67
CA GLU A 30 -9.22 -5.34 26.34
C GLU A 30 -9.01 -5.63 24.85
N GLU A 31 -9.59 -4.82 23.95
CA GLU A 31 -9.41 -4.96 22.51
C GLU A 31 -7.97 -4.64 22.09
N THR A 32 -7.37 -3.61 22.68
CA THR A 32 -5.96 -3.27 22.47
C THR A 32 -5.04 -4.40 22.93
N GLU A 33 -5.28 -4.97 24.11
CA GLU A 33 -4.50 -6.08 24.66
C GLU A 33 -4.64 -7.33 23.76
N LEU A 34 -5.84 -7.63 23.28
CA LEU A 34 -6.08 -8.74 22.36
C LEU A 34 -5.40 -8.54 21.00
N MET A 35 -5.37 -7.31 20.46
CA MET A 35 -4.62 -6.99 19.25
C MET A 35 -3.12 -7.17 19.45
N MET A 36 -2.57 -6.71 20.58
CA MET A 36 -1.15 -6.86 20.90
C MET A 36 -0.77 -8.33 21.06
N GLN A 37 -1.58 -9.14 21.75
CA GLN A 37 -1.34 -10.58 21.88
C GLN A 37 -1.35 -11.30 20.53
N ARG A 38 -2.28 -10.93 19.63
CA ARG A 38 -2.30 -11.46 18.25
C ARG A 38 -1.07 -11.05 17.46
N PHE A 39 -0.66 -9.79 17.57
CA PHE A 39 0.53 -9.28 16.89
C PHE A 39 1.80 -10.00 17.32
N GLU A 40 2.02 -10.10 18.64
CA GLU A 40 3.19 -10.75 19.21
C GLU A 40 3.19 -12.26 18.93
N GLY A 41 2.02 -12.91 18.98
CA GLY A 41 1.88 -14.33 18.66
C GLY A 41 2.11 -14.67 17.19
N GLY A 42 1.82 -13.74 16.27
CA GLY A 42 2.03 -13.90 14.82
C GLY A 42 3.38 -13.38 14.31
N LEU A 43 4.26 -12.90 15.20
CA LEU A 43 5.55 -12.32 14.81
C LEU A 43 6.62 -13.42 14.67
N GLU A 44 7.06 -13.67 13.44
CA GLU A 44 8.10 -14.65 13.13
C GLU A 44 9.35 -13.99 12.55
N LEU A 45 10.54 -14.34 13.07
CA LEU A 45 11.81 -13.92 12.48
C LEU A 45 12.33 -15.00 11.54
N LEU A 46 12.14 -14.80 10.24
CA LEU A 46 12.55 -15.76 9.21
C LEU A 46 13.64 -15.16 8.31
N LYS A 47 14.82 -15.80 8.30
CA LYS A 47 15.98 -15.37 7.48
C LYS A 47 16.35 -13.88 7.67
N GLY A 48 16.30 -13.39 8.92
CA GLY A 48 16.64 -12.01 9.27
C GLY A 48 15.57 -10.97 8.93
N ARG A 49 14.36 -11.39 8.54
CA ARG A 49 13.21 -10.51 8.31
C ARG A 49 12.08 -10.89 9.26
N TYR A 50 11.41 -9.88 9.81
CA TYR A 50 10.20 -10.07 10.61
C TYR A 50 9.00 -10.25 9.69
N PHE A 51 8.20 -11.26 9.97
CA PHE A 51 6.90 -11.54 9.38
C PHE A 51 5.88 -11.36 10.50
N ALA A 52 4.80 -10.64 10.23
CA ALA A 52 3.71 -10.46 11.17
C ALA A 52 2.40 -10.60 10.41
N ASP A 53 1.42 -11.22 11.05
CA ASP A 53 0.08 -11.28 10.50
C ASP A 53 -0.56 -9.88 10.43
N LEU A 54 -1.29 -9.66 9.35
CA LEU A 54 -2.10 -8.45 9.20
C LEU A 54 -3.20 -8.46 10.27
N LEU A 55 -3.22 -7.44 11.12
CA LEU A 55 -4.17 -7.27 12.24
C LEU A 55 -5.61 -6.91 11.80
N TRP A 56 -6.02 -7.39 10.62
CA TRP A 56 -7.35 -7.11 10.10
C TRP A 56 -8.38 -7.84 10.96
N LYS A 57 -9.57 -7.25 11.05
CA LYS A 57 -10.69 -7.90 11.72
C LYS A 57 -10.90 -9.26 11.08
N SER A 58 -10.78 -10.31 11.88
CA SER A 58 -10.91 -11.71 11.44
C SER A 58 -12.27 -11.99 10.78
N GLU A 59 -13.29 -11.17 11.06
CA GLU A 59 -14.60 -11.20 10.40
C GLU A 59 -14.63 -10.60 8.99
N PHE A 60 -13.57 -9.93 8.54
CA PHE A 60 -13.54 -9.33 7.21
C PHE A 60 -13.05 -10.35 6.18
N ASP A 61 -14.00 -11.07 5.58
CA ASP A 61 -13.71 -12.01 4.50
C ASP A 61 -13.15 -11.24 3.30
N THR A 62 -11.86 -11.41 3.02
CA THR A 62 -11.18 -10.79 1.87
C THR A 62 -11.74 -11.26 0.53
N ARG A 63 -12.61 -12.27 0.48
CA ARG A 63 -13.40 -12.65 -0.71
C ARG A 63 -14.56 -11.69 -0.97
N LEU A 64 -14.94 -10.87 0.01
CA LEU A 64 -15.91 -9.78 -0.15
C LEU A 64 -15.28 -8.52 -0.72
N LEU A 65 -13.95 -8.43 -0.76
CA LEU A 65 -13.25 -7.37 -1.48
C LEU A 65 -13.44 -7.61 -2.96
N GLY A 66 -14.32 -6.81 -3.58
CA GLY A 66 -14.49 -6.82 -5.02
C GLY A 66 -13.17 -6.52 -5.74
N SER A 67 -12.99 -7.13 -6.91
CA SER A 67 -11.83 -6.88 -7.76
C SER A 67 -11.60 -5.39 -8.03
N SER A 68 -10.35 -4.94 -7.89
CA SER A 68 -9.96 -3.56 -8.21
C SER A 68 -9.83 -3.29 -9.70
N PHE A 69 -10.03 -4.31 -10.56
CA PHE A 69 -9.77 -4.25 -11.99
C PHE A 69 -10.40 -3.04 -12.68
N THR A 70 -11.71 -2.84 -12.49
CA THR A 70 -12.45 -1.75 -13.14
C THR A 70 -11.92 -0.37 -12.74
N VAL A 71 -11.47 -0.22 -11.49
CA VAL A 71 -10.91 1.03 -10.98
C VAL A 71 -9.52 1.27 -11.56
N ALA A 72 -8.68 0.24 -11.55
CA ALA A 72 -7.34 0.27 -12.13
C ALA A 72 -7.37 0.58 -13.63
N LEU A 73 -8.24 -0.10 -14.38
CA LEU A 73 -8.39 0.11 -15.82
C LEU A 73 -8.78 1.56 -16.15
N LYS A 74 -9.79 2.12 -15.45
CA LYS A 74 -10.21 3.52 -15.66
C LYS A 74 -9.10 4.52 -15.38
N ARG A 75 -8.26 4.25 -14.38
CA ARG A 75 -7.12 5.11 -14.07
C ARG A 75 -6.03 5.00 -15.14
N LEU A 76 -5.73 3.80 -15.60
CA LEU A 76 -4.81 3.57 -16.72
C LEU A 76 -5.26 4.31 -17.98
N GLU A 77 -6.54 4.18 -18.36
CA GLU A 77 -7.13 4.89 -19.51
C GLU A 77 -6.99 6.42 -19.38
N SER A 78 -7.13 6.95 -18.17
CA SER A 78 -6.96 8.38 -17.88
C SER A 78 -5.49 8.82 -17.85
N LEU A 79 -4.57 7.88 -17.61
CA LEU A 79 -3.14 8.12 -17.48
C LEU A 79 -2.43 8.10 -18.84
N ILE A 80 -2.79 7.17 -19.73
CA ILE A 80 -2.23 7.03 -21.09
C ILE A 80 -2.07 8.39 -21.81
N PRO A 81 -3.11 9.23 -21.97
CA PRO A 81 -2.97 10.50 -22.70
C PRO A 81 -2.00 11.49 -22.01
N LYS A 82 -1.82 11.38 -20.69
CA LYS A 82 -0.87 12.22 -19.94
C LYS A 82 0.57 11.78 -20.18
N LEU A 83 0.80 10.46 -20.27
CA LEU A 83 2.11 9.89 -20.56
C LEU A 83 2.53 10.18 -22.00
N GLU A 84 1.62 10.02 -22.96
CA GLU A 84 1.88 10.34 -24.37
C GLU A 84 2.28 11.81 -24.57
N LYS A 85 1.63 12.73 -23.84
CA LYS A 85 1.92 14.16 -23.90
C LYS A 85 3.23 14.54 -23.21
N ASN A 86 3.64 13.82 -22.16
CA ASN A 86 4.81 14.15 -21.35
C ASN A 86 5.82 13.00 -21.33
N LYS A 87 6.82 13.08 -22.22
CA LYS A 87 7.89 12.07 -22.34
C LYS A 87 8.71 11.86 -21.07
N TRP A 88 8.96 12.93 -20.30
CA TRP A 88 9.70 12.80 -19.04
C TRP A 88 8.88 12.00 -18.01
N LEU A 89 7.59 12.30 -17.90
CA LEU A 89 6.69 11.55 -17.02
C LEU A 89 6.61 10.07 -17.41
N HIS A 90 6.52 9.79 -18.71
CA HIS A 90 6.55 8.43 -19.23
C HIS A 90 7.82 7.68 -18.82
N GLN A 91 8.99 8.29 -18.99
CA GLN A 91 10.27 7.67 -18.59
C GLN A 91 10.35 7.38 -17.09
N CYS A 92 9.82 8.28 -16.24
CA CYS A 92 9.77 8.04 -14.80
C CYS A 92 8.88 6.83 -14.46
N TYR A 93 7.70 6.73 -15.08
CA TYR A 93 6.81 5.59 -14.89
C TYR A 93 7.47 4.28 -15.34
N ASP A 94 8.06 4.25 -16.53
CA ASP A 94 8.77 3.08 -17.06
C ASP A 94 9.90 2.64 -16.13
N SER A 95 10.69 3.57 -15.59
CA SER A 95 11.79 3.24 -14.68
C SER A 95 11.28 2.55 -13.41
N VAL A 96 10.21 3.08 -12.80
CA VAL A 96 9.64 2.53 -11.57
C VAL A 96 9.00 1.17 -11.82
N LEU A 97 8.27 1.01 -12.94
CA LEU A 97 7.65 -0.27 -13.30
C LEU A 97 8.70 -1.36 -13.52
N ASN A 98 9.79 -1.04 -14.22
CA ASN A 98 10.88 -2.00 -14.45
C ASN A 98 11.58 -2.39 -13.14
N GLU A 99 11.81 -1.45 -12.23
CA GLU A 99 12.38 -1.74 -10.91
C GLU A 99 11.46 -2.66 -10.10
N GLN A 100 10.16 -2.34 -10.03
CA GLN A 100 9.19 -3.17 -9.30
C GLN A 100 9.05 -4.56 -9.92
N LEU A 101 9.10 -4.67 -11.25
CA LEU A 101 9.08 -5.95 -11.96
C LEU A 101 10.32 -6.78 -11.63
N ALA A 102 11.51 -6.16 -11.62
CA ALA A 102 12.77 -6.82 -11.26
C ALA A 102 12.79 -7.28 -9.79
N LEU A 103 12.12 -6.55 -8.90
CA LEU A 103 11.96 -6.92 -7.49
C LEU A 103 10.86 -7.97 -7.25
N GLY A 104 10.08 -8.34 -8.28
CA GLY A 104 8.96 -9.28 -8.15
C GLY A 104 7.79 -8.71 -7.35
N ILE A 105 7.67 -7.38 -7.27
CA ILE A 105 6.56 -6.70 -6.58
C ILE A 105 5.31 -6.69 -7.46
N ILE A 106 5.49 -6.59 -8.78
CA ILE A 106 4.42 -6.61 -9.79
C ILE A 106 4.67 -7.73 -10.79
N GLU A 107 3.60 -8.20 -11.41
CA GLU A 107 3.63 -9.17 -12.50
C GLU A 107 2.72 -8.74 -13.66
N PRO A 108 3.04 -9.10 -14.92
CA PRO A 108 2.15 -8.86 -16.04
C PRO A 108 0.81 -9.58 -15.86
N CYS A 109 -0.29 -8.87 -16.05
CA CYS A 109 -1.61 -9.46 -15.95
C CYS A 109 -1.88 -10.42 -17.12
N SER A 110 -2.22 -11.68 -16.82
CA SER A 110 -2.77 -12.63 -17.78
C SER A 110 -4.25 -12.33 -18.01
N LEU A 111 -4.64 -12.00 -19.24
CA LEU A 111 -6.04 -11.75 -19.60
C LEU A 111 -6.98 -12.95 -19.35
N ASN A 112 -6.41 -14.15 -19.21
CA ASN A 112 -7.14 -15.38 -18.94
C ASN A 112 -7.41 -15.63 -17.44
N ASP A 113 -6.70 -14.94 -16.54
CA ASP A 113 -6.87 -15.09 -15.08
C ASP A 113 -7.63 -13.89 -14.52
N GLN A 114 -8.87 -13.69 -14.97
CA GLN A 114 -9.81 -12.80 -14.28
C GLN A 114 -10.31 -13.47 -13.00
N ASN A 115 -9.38 -13.75 -12.08
CA ASN A 115 -9.69 -14.32 -10.79
C ASN A 115 -10.28 -13.22 -9.90
N GLN A 116 -11.36 -13.54 -9.18
CA GLN A 116 -12.20 -12.57 -8.44
C GLN A 116 -11.44 -11.81 -7.33
N ASN A 117 -10.28 -12.31 -6.90
CA ASN A 117 -9.48 -11.76 -5.80
C ASN A 117 -8.15 -11.12 -6.23
N SER A 118 -7.97 -10.80 -7.51
CA SER A 118 -6.74 -10.16 -7.99
C SER A 118 -6.76 -8.64 -7.76
N TYR A 119 -5.61 -8.10 -7.35
CA TYR A 119 -5.42 -6.65 -7.15
C TYR A 119 -4.52 -6.08 -8.24
N TYR A 120 -5.04 -5.10 -8.95
CA TYR A 120 -4.38 -4.48 -10.11
C TYR A 120 -3.74 -3.15 -9.75
N MET A 121 -2.62 -2.84 -10.40
CA MET A 121 -1.95 -1.55 -10.25
C MET A 121 -2.83 -0.43 -10.84
N PRO A 122 -3.14 0.62 -10.07
CA PRO A 122 -3.94 1.74 -10.54
C PRO A 122 -3.20 2.69 -11.47
#